data_AF-X0VE68-F1
#
_entry.id   AF-X0VE68-F1
#
_cell.length_a   1.000
_cell.length_b   1.000
_cell.length_c   1.000
_cell.angle_alpha   90.00
_cell.angle_beta   90.00
_cell.angle_gamma   90.00
#
_symmetry.space_group_name_H-M   'P 1'
#
loop_
_entity.id
_entity.type
_entity.pdbx_description
1 polymer ?
#
loop_
_entity_poly.entity_id
_entity_poly.type
_entity_poly.pdbx_seq_one_letter_code
_entity_poly.pdbx_strand_id
1 'polypeptide(L)'
;LHAARSTAVKTLVILDEVHHAGDGLSWGEAVEEAYGFAARRLCLTGTPFRTKPDERIPFVRYEEDGFEGDDGEGGMGLVSRADYTYGYKEALADNVVRPVVFAAYTGTSRWRNSAGEVVAASLSEAGTRSVEMQAWRTALDPKGQWVPHVIAAMDDRITHLREDGGMPDAAGLILASDQDDARAYAKIVRRVTGKAPELILSDDPKASKKIERFATGSARIAVCVRMISEGVDVPRAAVLAWMTSYRTPLFFAQAVGRVVRARASHESATV
;
A
#
# COMPACT_ATOMS: atom_id res chain seq x y z
N LEU A 1 -21.65 -25.78 9.56
CA LEU A 1 -20.89 -25.93 10.84
C LEU A 1 -20.76 -24.61 11.60
N HIS A 2 -20.19 -23.56 11.00
CA HIS A 2 -19.97 -22.27 11.68
C HIS A 2 -21.27 -21.60 12.15
N ALA A 3 -22.33 -21.62 11.33
CA ALA A 3 -23.66 -21.15 11.70
C ALA A 3 -24.22 -21.83 12.97
N ALA A 4 -24.12 -23.16 13.05
CA ALA A 4 -24.56 -23.91 14.23
C ALA A 4 -23.74 -23.53 15.47
N ARG A 5 -22.42 -23.32 15.31
CA ARG A 5 -21.54 -22.89 16.43
C ARG A 5 -21.87 -21.47 16.90
N SER A 6 -22.07 -20.54 15.97
CA SER A 6 -22.32 -19.13 16.28
C SER A 6 -23.70 -18.88 16.89
N THR A 7 -24.66 -19.80 16.68
CA THR A 7 -26.04 -19.71 17.18
C THR A 7 -26.34 -20.58 18.40
N ALA A 8 -25.53 -21.61 18.69
CA ALA A 8 -25.74 -22.49 19.85
C ALA A 8 -25.70 -21.73 21.20
N VAL A 9 -24.94 -20.64 21.26
CA VAL A 9 -24.87 -19.73 22.42
C VAL A 9 -24.78 -18.28 21.93
N LYS A 10 -25.05 -17.31 22.81
CA LYS A 10 -24.87 -15.89 22.49
C LYS A 10 -23.40 -15.62 22.16
N THR A 11 -23.10 -15.45 20.88
CA THR A 11 -21.75 -15.30 20.36
C THR A 11 -21.52 -13.90 19.80
N LEU A 12 -20.36 -13.32 20.11
CA LEU A 12 -19.80 -12.16 19.40
C LEU A 12 -18.83 -12.69 18.33
N VAL A 13 -19.08 -12.33 17.08
CA VAL A 13 -18.17 -12.63 15.96
C VAL A 13 -17.36 -11.38 15.63
N ILE A 14 -16.04 -11.49 15.62
CA ILE A 14 -15.14 -10.43 15.20
C ILE A 14 -14.62 -10.80 13.81
N LEU A 15 -14.89 -9.95 12.82
CA LEU A 15 -14.42 -10.11 11.44
C LEU A 15 -13.33 -9.07 11.20
N ASP A 16 -12.08 -9.53 11.21
CA ASP A 16 -10.93 -8.68 10.86
C ASP A 16 -10.73 -8.64 9.34
N GLU A 17 -10.27 -7.50 8.84
CA GLU A 17 -10.15 -7.19 7.40
C GLU A 17 -11.38 -7.64 6.59
N VAL A 18 -12.57 -7.30 7.09
CA VAL A 18 -13.86 -7.76 6.53
C VAL A 18 -14.03 -7.39 5.06
N HIS A 19 -13.26 -6.43 4.55
CA HIS A 19 -13.28 -6.00 3.16
C HIS A 19 -12.89 -7.11 2.17
N HIS A 20 -12.18 -8.15 2.61
CA HIS A 20 -11.91 -9.34 1.79
C HIS A 20 -13.16 -10.21 1.56
N ALA A 21 -14.18 -10.11 2.43
CA ALA A 21 -15.43 -10.83 2.22
C ALA A 21 -16.27 -10.23 1.06
N GLY A 22 -15.90 -9.06 0.54
CA GLY A 22 -16.43 -8.54 -0.74
C GLY A 22 -15.66 -9.02 -1.97
N ASP A 23 -14.45 -9.61 -1.80
CA ASP A 23 -13.63 -10.11 -2.91
C ASP A 23 -14.02 -11.56 -3.25
N GLY A 24 -14.61 -11.74 -4.44
CA GLY A 24 -15.07 -13.06 -4.87
C GLY A 24 -16.31 -13.49 -4.09
N LEU A 25 -17.47 -13.31 -4.71
CA LEU A 25 -18.82 -13.52 -4.16
C LEU A 25 -18.97 -14.73 -3.22
N SER A 26 -18.25 -15.83 -3.47
CA SER A 26 -18.30 -17.06 -2.67
C SER A 26 -17.85 -16.89 -1.22
N TRP A 27 -16.91 -15.99 -0.91
CA TRP A 27 -16.52 -15.72 0.49
C TRP A 27 -17.56 -14.89 1.22
N GLY A 28 -18.16 -13.91 0.53
CA GLY A 28 -19.22 -13.07 1.07
C GLY A 28 -20.45 -13.90 1.48
N GLU A 29 -20.91 -14.75 0.57
CA GLU A 29 -22.04 -15.66 0.82
C GLU A 29 -21.75 -16.62 1.98
N ALA A 30 -20.55 -17.22 2.02
CA ALA A 30 -20.16 -18.14 3.08
C ALA A 30 -20.09 -17.44 4.46
N VAL A 31 -19.58 -16.20 4.50
CA VAL A 31 -19.53 -15.38 5.73
C VAL A 31 -20.94 -15.03 6.20
N GLU A 32 -21.82 -14.66 5.27
CA GLU A 32 -23.22 -14.36 5.56
C GLU A 32 -23.97 -15.58 6.11
N GLU A 33 -23.82 -16.75 5.48
CA GLU A 33 -24.40 -18.01 5.97
C GLU A 33 -23.87 -18.39 7.36
N ALA A 34 -22.55 -18.27 7.56
CA ALA A 34 -21.90 -18.70 8.80
C ALA A 34 -22.24 -17.82 10.01
N TYR A 35 -22.43 -16.51 9.81
CA TYR A 35 -22.48 -15.54 10.90
C TYR A 35 -23.68 -14.59 10.85
N GLY A 36 -24.62 -14.79 9.91
CA GLY A 36 -25.84 -14.00 9.75
C GLY A 36 -26.69 -13.90 11.02
N PHE A 37 -26.73 -14.98 11.81
CA PHE A 37 -27.53 -15.10 13.03
C PHE A 37 -26.72 -14.98 14.33
N ALA A 38 -25.46 -14.57 14.26
CA ALA A 38 -24.67 -14.32 15.47
C ALA A 38 -25.33 -13.22 16.33
N ALA A 39 -25.28 -13.36 17.66
CA ALA A 39 -25.93 -12.42 18.57
C ALA A 39 -25.37 -10.99 18.46
N ARG A 40 -24.07 -10.86 18.18
CA ARG A 40 -23.37 -9.61 17.87
C ARG A 40 -22.27 -9.85 16.83
N ARG A 41 -21.95 -8.81 16.06
CA ARG A 41 -20.86 -8.79 15.08
C ARG A 41 -20.06 -7.50 15.24
N LEU A 42 -18.75 -7.61 15.20
CA LEU A 42 -17.82 -6.49 15.12
C LEU A 42 -17.01 -6.64 13.83
N CYS A 43 -17.18 -5.71 12.90
CA CYS A 43 -16.47 -5.71 11.62
C CYS A 43 -15.33 -4.69 11.69
N LEU A 44 -14.12 -5.11 11.38
CA LEU A 44 -12.92 -4.29 11.38
C LEU A 44 -12.34 -4.24 9.96
N THR A 45 -11.89 -3.07 9.55
CA THR A 45 -11.18 -2.88 8.27
C THR A 45 -10.38 -1.60 8.33
N GLY A 46 -9.15 -1.64 7.82
CA GLY A 46 -8.37 -0.42 7.58
C GLY A 46 -8.83 0.34 6.33
N THR A 47 -9.63 -0.30 5.47
CA THR A 47 -9.91 0.18 4.12
C THR A 47 -11.37 -0.11 3.74
N PRO A 48 -12.29 0.75 4.17
CA PRO A 48 -13.73 0.49 4.07
C PRO A 48 -14.28 0.74 2.65
N PHE A 49 -13.53 1.39 1.76
CA PHE A 49 -14.02 1.91 0.48
C PHE A 49 -14.16 0.84 -0.62
N ARG A 50 -15.33 0.80 -1.29
CA ARG A 50 -15.51 0.14 -2.60
C ARG A 50 -16.56 0.88 -3.42
N THR A 51 -16.31 1.01 -4.72
CA THR A 51 -17.14 1.77 -5.68
C THR A 51 -18.15 0.89 -6.43
N LYS A 52 -18.04 -0.44 -6.38
CA LYS A 52 -18.86 -1.34 -7.19
C LYS A 52 -20.04 -1.94 -6.41
N PRO A 53 -21.27 -1.85 -6.94
CA PRO A 53 -22.48 -2.35 -6.26
C PRO A 53 -22.52 -3.86 -6.02
N ASP A 54 -21.82 -4.67 -6.82
CA ASP A 54 -21.80 -6.14 -6.78
C ASP A 54 -20.78 -6.74 -5.79
N GLU A 55 -19.90 -5.91 -5.21
CA GLU A 55 -18.84 -6.33 -4.28
C GLU A 55 -19.15 -5.94 -2.83
N ARG A 56 -20.43 -5.98 -2.43
CA ARG A 56 -20.85 -5.59 -1.06
C ARG A 56 -20.25 -6.51 -0.01
N ILE A 57 -19.77 -5.89 1.07
CA ILE A 57 -19.23 -6.59 2.22
C ILE A 57 -20.39 -7.02 3.12
N PRO A 58 -20.49 -8.30 3.52
CA PRO A 58 -21.52 -8.76 4.45
C PRO A 58 -21.51 -7.94 5.74
N PHE A 59 -22.71 -7.66 6.26
CA PHE A 59 -22.95 -6.95 7.53
C PHE A 59 -22.55 -5.46 7.56
N VAL A 60 -22.00 -4.92 6.47
CA VAL A 60 -21.64 -3.50 6.37
C VAL A 60 -22.83 -2.70 5.83
N ARG A 61 -23.11 -1.55 6.46
CA ARG A 61 -24.12 -0.60 5.97
C ARG A 61 -23.51 0.27 4.88
N TYR A 62 -24.30 0.61 3.88
CA TYR A 62 -23.91 1.52 2.81
C TYR A 62 -24.87 2.70 2.72
N GLU A 63 -24.35 3.87 2.37
CA GLU A 63 -25.11 5.09 2.11
C GLU A 63 -24.78 5.59 0.71
N GLU A 64 -25.72 6.31 0.08
CA GLU A 64 -25.46 6.99 -1.17
C GLU A 64 -24.59 8.22 -0.92
N ASP A 65 -23.54 8.36 -1.71
CA ASP A 65 -22.65 9.50 -1.65
C ASP A 65 -22.21 9.91 -3.07
N GLY A 66 -21.88 11.19 -3.22
CA GLY A 66 -21.39 11.75 -4.47
C GLY A 66 -19.88 11.55 -4.58
N PHE A 67 -19.41 11.08 -5.73
CA PHE A 67 -17.97 11.00 -6.02
C PHE A 67 -17.65 11.84 -7.22
N GLU A 68 -16.54 12.57 -7.17
CA GLU A 68 -15.87 13.05 -8.37
C GLU A 68 -15.01 11.92 -8.94
N GLY A 69 -15.27 11.52 -10.19
CA GLY A 69 -14.33 10.71 -10.95
C GLY A 69 -13.07 11.50 -11.27
N ASP A 70 -11.92 10.83 -11.53
CA ASP A 70 -10.67 11.54 -11.91
C ASP A 70 -10.82 12.38 -13.20
N ASP A 71 -11.88 12.18 -13.97
CA ASP A 71 -12.26 12.91 -15.19
C ASP A 71 -13.16 14.13 -14.92
N GLY A 72 -13.50 14.41 -13.65
CA GLY A 72 -14.41 15.47 -13.27
C GLY A 72 -15.89 15.15 -13.54
N GLU A 73 -16.20 13.94 -13.98
CA GLU A 73 -17.59 13.46 -14.01
C GLU A 73 -18.01 13.03 -12.61
N GLY A 74 -18.95 13.78 -12.03
CA GLY A 74 -19.59 13.43 -10.78
C GLY A 74 -20.56 12.25 -10.97
N GLY A 75 -20.52 11.28 -10.06
CA GLY A 75 -21.45 10.16 -10.03
C GLY A 75 -22.03 9.94 -8.63
N MET A 76 -23.17 9.25 -8.57
CA MET A 76 -23.67 8.69 -7.31
C MET A 76 -23.21 7.24 -7.19
N GLY A 77 -22.79 6.84 -5.99
CA GLY A 77 -22.75 5.44 -5.64
C GLY A 77 -22.69 5.22 -4.16
N LEU A 78 -22.24 4.03 -3.75
CA LEU A 78 -22.39 3.58 -2.38
C LEU A 78 -21.06 3.66 -1.62
N VAL A 79 -21.11 4.24 -0.42
CA VAL A 79 -19.99 4.26 0.53
C VAL A 79 -20.38 3.50 1.77
N SER A 80 -19.45 2.71 2.30
CA SER A 80 -19.64 2.00 3.55
C SER A 80 -19.67 2.96 4.72
N ARG A 81 -20.63 2.78 5.63
CA ARG A 81 -20.81 3.59 6.83
C ARG A 81 -20.34 2.84 8.07
N ALA A 82 -19.27 3.34 8.68
CA ALA A 82 -18.77 2.82 9.95
C ALA A 82 -19.60 3.33 11.15
N ASP A 83 -19.75 2.50 12.19
CA ASP A 83 -20.26 2.95 13.50
C ASP A 83 -19.24 3.80 14.26
N TYR A 84 -17.94 3.58 14.00
CA TYR A 84 -16.83 4.33 14.58
C TYR A 84 -15.65 4.34 13.60
N THR A 85 -14.93 5.45 13.54
CA THR A 85 -13.72 5.59 12.72
C THR A 85 -12.59 6.11 13.58
N TYR A 86 -11.48 5.37 13.61
CA TYR A 86 -10.21 5.84 14.14
C TYR A 86 -9.31 6.21 12.97
N GLY A 87 -9.24 7.52 12.67
CA GLY A 87 -8.55 8.03 11.51
C GLY A 87 -7.07 8.29 11.76
N TYR A 88 -6.37 8.62 10.69
CA TYR A 88 -4.95 8.99 10.75
C TYR A 88 -4.70 10.21 11.65
N LYS A 89 -5.64 11.17 11.67
CA LYS A 89 -5.55 12.37 12.50
C LYS A 89 -5.55 12.02 14.00
N GLU A 90 -6.49 11.17 14.42
CA GLU A 90 -6.58 10.69 15.80
C GLU A 90 -5.35 9.86 16.15
N ALA A 91 -4.92 8.97 15.24
CA ALA A 91 -3.72 8.16 15.42
C ALA A 91 -2.43 8.98 15.58
N LEU A 92 -2.31 10.11 14.87
CA LEU A 92 -1.20 11.06 15.05
C LEU A 92 -1.26 11.75 16.41
N ALA A 93 -2.44 12.21 16.83
CA ALA A 93 -2.63 12.87 18.12
C ALA A 93 -2.28 11.93 19.31
N ASP A 94 -2.61 10.65 19.17
CA ASP A 94 -2.33 9.62 20.17
C ASP A 94 -0.90 9.05 20.07
N ASN A 95 -0.07 9.52 19.14
CA ASN A 95 1.29 9.03 18.85
C ASN A 95 1.35 7.52 18.50
N VAL A 96 0.27 6.97 17.95
CA VAL A 96 0.20 5.58 17.47
C VAL A 96 0.89 5.45 16.11
N VAL A 97 0.84 6.51 15.30
CA VAL A 97 1.49 6.60 13.99
C VAL A 97 2.40 7.81 13.91
N ARG A 98 3.35 7.78 12.98
CA ARG A 98 4.29 8.85 12.68
C ARG A 98 3.80 9.72 11.52
N PRO A 99 4.19 11.01 11.48
CA PRO A 99 3.90 11.88 10.34
C PRO A 99 4.57 11.37 9.05
N VAL A 100 3.85 11.44 7.94
CA VAL A 100 4.35 11.12 6.60
C VAL A 100 4.72 12.40 5.85
N VAL A 101 5.93 12.45 5.32
CA VAL A 101 6.36 13.48 4.37
C VAL A 101 6.37 12.88 2.97
N PHE A 102 5.63 13.49 2.05
CA PHE A 102 5.64 13.12 0.63
C PHE A 102 6.74 13.90 -0.10
N ALA A 103 7.75 13.21 -0.61
CA ALA A 103 8.80 13.83 -1.39
C ALA A 103 8.41 13.83 -2.88
N ALA A 104 7.98 14.98 -3.40
CA ALA A 104 7.67 15.11 -4.82
C ALA A 104 8.98 15.22 -5.64
N TYR A 105 9.37 14.13 -6.31
CA TYR A 105 10.44 14.16 -7.31
C TYR A 105 9.87 14.63 -8.65
N THR A 106 9.99 15.92 -8.93
CA THR A 106 9.59 16.50 -10.23
C THR A 106 10.49 15.93 -11.34
N GLY A 107 9.93 15.08 -12.19
CA GLY A 107 10.61 14.55 -13.37
C GLY A 107 9.76 14.76 -14.62
N THR A 108 10.38 15.20 -15.71
CA THR A 108 9.78 15.17 -17.05
C THR A 108 10.16 13.87 -17.74
N SER A 109 9.18 13.00 -18.00
CA SER A 109 9.38 11.77 -18.77
C SER A 109 9.25 12.07 -20.26
N ARG A 110 10.20 11.58 -21.07
CA ARG A 110 10.14 11.64 -22.53
C ARG A 110 10.13 10.23 -23.11
N TRP A 111 9.15 9.90 -23.93
CA TRP A 111 9.07 8.63 -24.66
C TRP A 111 8.66 8.85 -26.11
N ARG A 112 8.85 7.83 -26.94
CA ARG A 112 8.45 7.86 -28.35
C ARG A 112 7.20 7.02 -28.53
N ASN A 113 6.13 7.57 -29.12
CA ASN A 113 4.91 6.82 -29.41
C ASN A 113 5.09 5.89 -30.64
N SER A 114 4.09 5.06 -30.94
CA SER A 114 4.10 4.13 -32.09
C SER A 114 4.15 4.84 -33.45
N ALA A 115 3.82 6.14 -33.51
CA ALA A 115 3.95 6.98 -34.71
C ALA A 115 5.35 7.64 -34.84
N GLY A 116 6.26 7.41 -33.88
CA GLY A 116 7.62 7.95 -33.91
C GLY A 116 7.78 9.34 -33.28
N GLU A 117 6.70 9.93 -32.75
CA GLU A 117 6.71 11.25 -32.11
C GLU A 117 7.23 11.17 -30.68
N VAL A 118 8.06 12.13 -30.28
CA VAL A 118 8.56 12.25 -28.91
C VAL A 118 7.52 12.99 -28.07
N VAL A 119 6.86 12.26 -27.17
CA VAL A 119 5.94 12.79 -26.18
C VAL A 119 6.72 13.11 -24.91
N ALA A 120 6.63 14.34 -24.43
CA ALA A 120 7.16 14.78 -23.14
C ALA A 120 5.97 15.07 -22.22
N ALA A 121 5.89 14.40 -21.07
CA ALA A 121 4.91 14.73 -20.04
C ALA A 121 5.61 14.98 -18.71
N SER A 122 5.21 16.05 -18.04
CA SER A 122 5.56 16.22 -16.64
C SER A 122 4.75 15.22 -15.79
N LEU A 123 5.39 14.57 -14.82
CA LEU A 123 4.67 13.77 -13.81
C LEU A 123 3.75 14.64 -12.91
N SER A 124 3.83 15.97 -13.03
CA SER A 124 3.06 16.94 -12.24
C SER A 124 1.97 17.69 -13.03
N GLU A 125 1.85 17.48 -14.34
CA GLU A 125 0.84 18.17 -15.18
C GLU A 125 -0.37 17.26 -15.41
N ALA A 126 -1.58 17.82 -15.33
CA ALA A 126 -2.83 17.10 -15.57
C ALA A 126 -2.90 16.61 -17.03
N GLY A 127 -2.78 15.30 -17.24
CA GLY A 127 -2.90 14.64 -18.53
C GLY A 127 -4.11 13.71 -18.58
N THR A 128 -4.38 13.10 -19.74
CA THR A 128 -5.35 11.99 -19.78
C THR A 128 -4.79 10.78 -19.02
N ARG A 129 -5.66 9.97 -18.37
CA ARG A 129 -5.26 8.76 -17.63
C ARG A 129 -4.30 7.84 -18.42
N SER A 130 -4.48 7.72 -19.73
CA SER A 130 -3.63 6.89 -20.60
C SER A 130 -2.23 7.49 -20.79
N VAL A 131 -2.12 8.80 -20.98
CA VAL A 131 -0.84 9.53 -21.12
C VAL A 131 -0.06 9.47 -19.82
N GLU A 132 -0.73 9.68 -18.68
CA GLU A 132 -0.07 9.58 -17.38
C GLU A 132 0.41 8.15 -17.07
N MET A 133 -0.39 7.12 -17.36
CA MET A 133 0.02 5.74 -17.18
C MET A 133 1.26 5.40 -18.01
N GLN A 134 1.35 5.92 -19.23
CA GLN A 134 2.51 5.74 -20.10
C GLN A 134 3.74 6.54 -19.62
N ALA A 135 3.53 7.74 -19.08
CA ALA A 135 4.59 8.54 -18.45
C ALA A 135 5.17 7.84 -17.22
N TRP A 136 4.31 7.24 -16.37
CA TRP A 136 4.72 6.46 -15.20
C TRP A 136 5.44 5.18 -15.60
N ARG A 137 4.95 4.42 -16.58
CA ARG A 137 5.67 3.24 -17.09
C ARG A 137 7.06 3.59 -17.62
N THR A 138 7.21 4.75 -18.25
CA THR A 138 8.49 5.24 -18.75
C THR A 138 9.42 5.67 -17.62
N ALA A 139 8.90 6.41 -16.63
CA ALA A 139 9.67 6.81 -15.44
C ALA A 139 10.14 5.59 -14.63
N LEU A 140 9.29 4.58 -14.52
CA LEU A 140 9.52 3.37 -13.75
C LEU A 140 10.31 2.29 -14.51
N ASP A 141 10.68 2.51 -15.78
CA ASP A 141 11.51 1.58 -16.54
C ASP A 141 12.87 1.38 -15.82
N PRO A 142 13.22 0.14 -15.40
CA PRO A 142 14.50 -0.15 -14.76
C PRO A 142 15.73 0.21 -15.63
N LYS A 143 15.55 0.32 -16.95
CA LYS A 143 16.60 0.73 -17.91
C LYS A 143 16.75 2.25 -17.98
N GLY A 144 15.78 3.00 -17.47
CA GLY A 144 15.80 4.45 -17.38
C GLY A 144 16.75 4.99 -16.32
N GLN A 145 16.83 6.32 -16.23
CA GLN A 145 17.68 7.00 -15.25
C GLN A 145 16.93 7.34 -13.96
N TRP A 146 15.60 7.42 -13.98
CA TRP A 146 14.82 7.88 -12.83
C TRP A 146 14.86 6.90 -11.65
N VAL A 147 14.66 5.60 -11.91
CA VAL A 147 14.69 4.54 -10.89
C VAL A 147 15.99 4.56 -10.05
N PRO A 148 17.20 4.59 -10.65
CA PRO A 148 18.44 4.77 -9.89
C PRO A 148 18.48 6.02 -9.00
N HIS A 149 17.96 7.16 -9.46
CA HIS A 149 17.94 8.42 -8.69
C HIS A 149 17.02 8.31 -7.47
N VAL A 150 15.83 7.73 -7.64
CA VAL A 150 14.90 7.50 -6.52
C VAL A 150 15.51 6.57 -5.47
N ILE A 151 16.16 5.49 -5.92
CA ILE A 151 16.86 4.56 -5.03
C ILE A 151 18.00 5.24 -4.27
N ALA A 152 18.77 6.11 -4.92
CA ALA A 152 19.83 6.87 -4.27
C ALA A 152 19.26 7.81 -3.20
N ALA A 153 18.23 8.59 -3.54
CA ALA A 153 17.59 9.51 -2.60
C ALA A 153 16.94 8.80 -1.42
N MET A 154 16.37 7.60 -1.65
CA MET A 154 15.88 6.72 -0.60
C MET A 154 17.01 6.27 0.35
N ASP A 155 18.17 5.84 -0.18
CA ASP A 155 19.30 5.41 0.65
C ASP A 155 19.91 6.58 1.45
N ASP A 156 19.99 7.76 0.86
CA ASP A 156 20.40 9.00 1.54
C ASP A 156 19.44 9.34 2.68
N ARG A 157 18.13 9.24 2.45
CA ARG A 157 17.13 9.46 3.48
C ARG A 157 17.24 8.45 4.62
N ILE A 158 17.48 7.17 4.30
CA ILE A 158 17.74 6.14 5.32
C ILE A 158 19.00 6.49 6.11
N THR A 159 20.08 6.93 5.47
CA THR A 159 21.31 7.36 6.15
C THR A 159 21.03 8.48 7.14
N HIS A 160 20.37 9.55 6.70
CA HIS A 160 20.02 10.66 7.57
C HIS A 160 19.12 10.24 8.75
N LEU A 161 18.14 9.35 8.54
CA LEU A 161 17.32 8.84 9.64
C LEU A 161 18.13 8.03 10.67
N ARG A 162 19.15 7.30 10.22
CA ARG A 162 20.04 6.51 11.09
C ARG A 162 21.03 7.37 11.86
N GLU A 163 21.54 8.43 11.25
CA GLU A 163 22.58 9.29 11.81
C GLU A 163 21.98 10.43 12.66
N ASP A 164 20.97 11.11 12.14
CA ASP A 164 20.41 12.34 12.73
C ASP A 164 18.95 12.18 13.20
N GLY A 165 18.18 11.30 12.55
CA GLY A 165 16.73 11.17 12.78
C GLY A 165 16.34 10.32 13.99
N GLY A 166 17.30 9.88 14.80
CA GLY A 166 17.05 9.09 16.02
C GLY A 166 16.53 7.68 15.76
N MET A 167 16.77 7.12 14.56
CA MET A 167 16.31 5.80 14.15
C MET A 167 17.48 4.95 13.57
N PRO A 168 18.42 4.45 14.40
CA PRO A 168 19.69 3.85 13.94
C PRO A 168 19.55 2.63 13.03
N ASP A 169 18.40 1.96 13.09
CA ASP A 169 18.07 0.77 12.32
C ASP A 169 17.10 1.04 11.16
N ALA A 170 16.81 2.32 10.85
CA ALA A 170 15.89 2.72 9.80
C ALA A 170 16.16 1.95 8.50
N ALA A 171 15.10 1.52 7.86
CA ALA A 171 15.13 0.78 6.61
C ALA A 171 14.11 1.40 5.66
N GLY A 172 14.14 0.96 4.42
CA GLY A 172 13.12 1.35 3.47
C GLY A 172 12.61 0.21 2.61
N LEU A 173 11.42 0.45 2.07
CA LEU A 173 10.64 -0.49 1.28
C LEU A 173 10.49 0.07 -0.14
N ILE A 174 10.81 -0.72 -1.15
CA ILE A 174 10.50 -0.42 -2.55
C ILE A 174 9.34 -1.30 -2.96
N LEU A 175 8.22 -0.68 -3.39
CA LEU A 175 7.09 -1.39 -3.95
C LEU A 175 7.15 -1.35 -5.48
N ALA A 176 7.44 -2.51 -6.07
CA ALA A 176 7.46 -2.70 -7.52
C ALA A 176 6.09 -3.15 -8.04
N SER A 177 5.83 -2.88 -9.32
CA SER A 177 4.59 -3.30 -9.99
C SER A 177 4.49 -4.81 -10.14
N ASP A 178 5.59 -5.47 -10.51
CA ASP A 178 5.65 -6.91 -10.70
C ASP A 178 7.03 -7.49 -10.34
N GLN A 179 7.16 -8.81 -10.47
CA GLN A 179 8.36 -9.52 -10.05
C GLN A 179 9.58 -9.24 -10.91
N ASP A 180 9.38 -8.95 -12.19
CA ASP A 180 10.49 -8.67 -13.11
C ASP A 180 11.06 -7.30 -12.80
N ASP A 181 10.20 -6.31 -12.58
CA ASP A 181 10.58 -4.99 -12.06
C ASP A 181 11.27 -5.12 -10.69
N ALA A 182 10.71 -5.91 -9.76
CA ALA A 182 11.32 -6.12 -8.44
C ALA A 182 12.74 -6.70 -8.53
N ARG A 183 12.95 -7.70 -9.39
CA ARG A 183 14.26 -8.29 -9.65
C ARG A 183 15.21 -7.28 -10.30
N ALA A 184 14.72 -6.45 -11.21
CA ALA A 184 15.51 -5.41 -11.85
C ALA A 184 15.91 -4.30 -10.86
N TYR A 185 14.96 -3.79 -10.08
CA TYR A 185 15.20 -2.81 -9.02
C TYR A 185 16.19 -3.34 -7.98
N ALA A 186 16.11 -4.62 -7.60
CA ALA A 186 17.08 -5.20 -6.66
C ALA A 186 18.53 -5.13 -7.18
N LYS A 187 18.74 -5.34 -8.48
CA LYS A 187 20.06 -5.17 -9.11
C LYS A 187 20.50 -3.70 -9.09
N ILE A 188 19.57 -2.78 -9.32
CA ILE A 188 19.85 -1.34 -9.28
C ILE A 188 20.22 -0.90 -7.87
N VAL A 189 19.49 -1.35 -6.83
CA VAL A 189 19.84 -1.09 -5.43
C VAL A 189 21.27 -1.53 -5.14
N ARG A 190 21.65 -2.75 -5.52
CA ARG A 190 23.02 -3.24 -5.32
C ARG A 190 24.06 -2.37 -6.01
N ARG A 191 23.77 -1.90 -7.23
CA ARG A 191 24.66 -1.04 -8.01
C ARG A 191 24.79 0.37 -7.42
N VAL A 192 23.68 0.96 -6.98
CA VAL A 192 23.62 2.34 -6.48
C VAL A 192 24.16 2.45 -5.05
N THR A 193 23.73 1.55 -4.16
CA THR A 193 24.04 1.63 -2.71
C THR A 193 25.26 0.80 -2.29
N GLY A 194 25.76 -0.05 -3.19
CA GLY A 194 26.80 -1.02 -2.86
C GLY A 194 26.35 -2.11 -1.87
N LYS A 195 25.05 -2.26 -1.58
CA LYS A 195 24.47 -3.25 -0.65
C LYS A 195 23.32 -3.99 -1.32
N ALA A 196 23.27 -5.32 -1.15
CA ALA A 196 22.16 -6.10 -1.70
C ALA A 196 20.88 -5.86 -0.89
N PRO A 197 19.72 -5.61 -1.53
CA PRO A 197 18.46 -5.55 -0.80
C PRO A 197 17.94 -6.95 -0.47
N GLU A 198 16.96 -7.00 0.43
CA GLU A 198 16.14 -8.18 0.63
C GLU A 198 15.04 -8.24 -0.45
N LEU A 199 15.09 -9.22 -1.35
CA LEU A 199 14.09 -9.37 -2.42
C LEU A 199 12.96 -10.31 -1.98
N ILE A 200 11.76 -9.75 -1.85
CA ILE A 200 10.57 -10.44 -1.32
C ILE A 200 9.54 -10.53 -2.44
N LEU A 201 9.42 -11.72 -3.02
CA LEU A 201 8.46 -11.99 -4.10
C LEU A 201 7.26 -12.73 -3.57
N SER A 202 6.11 -12.49 -4.21
CA SER A 202 4.84 -13.02 -3.77
C SER A 202 4.77 -14.55 -3.89
N ASP A 203 5.28 -15.11 -4.97
CA ASP A 203 5.28 -16.55 -5.23
C ASP A 203 6.41 -17.31 -4.53
N ASP A 204 7.26 -16.62 -3.74
CA ASP A 204 8.35 -17.26 -3.00
C ASP A 204 7.79 -17.95 -1.74
N PRO A 205 7.88 -19.28 -1.61
CA PRO A 205 7.45 -19.99 -0.41
C PRO A 205 8.16 -19.53 0.88
N LYS A 206 9.28 -18.81 0.74
CA LYS A 206 10.06 -18.25 1.86
C LYS A 206 9.76 -16.77 2.11
N ALA A 207 8.77 -16.17 1.45
CA ALA A 207 8.44 -14.74 1.56
C ALA A 207 8.29 -14.30 3.03
N SER A 208 7.49 -15.02 3.84
CA SER A 208 7.29 -14.71 5.25
C SER A 208 8.60 -14.67 6.05
N LYS A 209 9.48 -15.66 5.83
CA LYS A 209 10.79 -15.74 6.48
C LYS A 209 11.74 -14.62 6.02
N LYS A 210 11.63 -14.18 4.77
CA LYS A 210 12.40 -13.04 4.27
C LYS A 210 11.90 -11.73 4.87
N ILE A 211 10.58 -11.55 5.01
CA ILE A 211 10.01 -10.37 5.66
C ILE A 211 10.44 -10.33 7.13
N GLU A 212 10.35 -11.44 7.86
CA GLU A 212 10.79 -11.52 9.26
C GLU A 212 12.29 -11.17 9.40
N ARG A 213 13.13 -11.73 8.53
CA ARG A 213 14.56 -11.38 8.47
C ARG A 213 14.78 -9.90 8.16
N PHE A 214 13.98 -9.31 7.27
CA PHE A 214 14.07 -7.89 6.98
C PHE A 214 13.62 -7.05 8.17
N ALA A 215 12.57 -7.46 8.87
CA ALA A 215 12.02 -6.76 10.01
C ALA A 215 12.95 -6.74 11.23
N THR A 216 13.69 -7.83 11.47
CA THR A 216 14.60 -7.96 12.63
C THR A 216 16.08 -7.80 12.27
N GLY A 217 16.42 -7.76 10.98
CA GLY A 217 17.80 -7.74 10.50
C GLY A 217 18.42 -6.35 10.40
N SER A 218 19.49 -6.24 9.61
CA SER A 218 20.23 -4.98 9.38
C SER A 218 20.17 -4.48 7.93
N ALA A 219 19.55 -5.26 7.03
CA ALA A 219 19.37 -4.91 5.63
C ALA A 219 18.69 -3.55 5.50
N ARG A 220 19.22 -2.67 4.66
CA ARG A 220 18.73 -1.28 4.57
C ARG A 220 17.47 -1.17 3.74
N ILE A 221 17.36 -1.97 2.69
CA ILE A 221 16.30 -1.88 1.69
C ILE A 221 15.72 -3.27 1.46
N ALA A 222 14.40 -3.36 1.40
CA ALA A 222 13.70 -4.49 0.80
C ALA A 222 12.99 -4.05 -0.48
N VAL A 223 13.02 -4.94 -1.48
CA VAL A 223 12.26 -4.76 -2.72
C VAL A 223 11.16 -5.80 -2.75
N CYS A 224 9.93 -5.34 -2.93
CA CYS A 224 8.76 -6.18 -2.76
C CYS A 224 7.77 -5.94 -3.89
N VAL A 225 7.07 -7.00 -4.27
CA VAL A 225 5.81 -6.90 -5.02
C VAL A 225 4.67 -7.05 -4.04
N ARG A 226 3.50 -6.51 -4.39
CA ARG A 226 2.10 -6.75 -3.92
C ARG A 226 1.83 -7.45 -2.56
N MET A 227 2.61 -8.42 -2.12
CA MET A 227 2.48 -9.31 -0.97
C MET A 227 2.98 -8.83 0.40
N ILE A 228 3.39 -7.58 0.60
CA ILE A 228 3.44 -7.02 1.96
C ILE A 228 2.06 -6.46 2.40
N SER A 229 1.03 -6.62 1.56
CA SER A 229 -0.31 -6.13 1.84
C SER A 229 -1.01 -6.87 2.99
N GLU A 230 -0.79 -8.17 3.19
CA GLU A 230 -1.49 -8.97 4.22
C GLU A 230 -0.54 -9.43 5.34
N GLY A 231 -0.59 -8.71 6.47
CA GLY A 231 -0.25 -9.29 7.78
C GLY A 231 1.17 -9.10 8.34
N VAL A 232 2.09 -8.42 7.66
CA VAL A 232 3.43 -8.18 8.23
C VAL A 232 3.76 -6.70 8.40
N ASP A 233 3.95 -6.31 9.66
CA ASP A 233 4.41 -5.00 10.07
C ASP A 233 5.94 -4.94 10.08
N VAL A 234 6.53 -3.87 9.54
CA VAL A 234 7.97 -3.63 9.56
C VAL A 234 8.22 -2.27 10.20
N PRO A 235 8.19 -2.16 11.54
CA PRO A 235 8.28 -0.87 12.24
C PRO A 235 9.56 -0.08 11.95
N ARG A 236 10.62 -0.76 11.49
CA ARG A 236 11.86 -0.09 11.11
C ARG A 236 11.85 0.48 9.69
N ALA A 237 10.88 0.13 8.85
CA ALA A 237 10.73 0.67 7.51
C ALA A 237 10.14 2.08 7.59
N ALA A 238 11.00 3.09 7.48
CA ALA A 238 10.64 4.51 7.60
C ALA A 238 10.63 5.26 6.27
N VAL A 239 11.13 4.62 5.20
CA VAL A 239 11.16 5.21 3.86
C VAL A 239 10.46 4.26 2.89
N LEU A 240 9.44 4.73 2.19
CA LEU A 240 8.71 3.96 1.17
C LEU A 240 9.01 4.59 -0.20
N ALA A 241 9.51 3.82 -1.15
CA ALA A 241 9.54 4.23 -2.55
C ALA A 241 8.36 3.58 -3.27
N TRP A 242 7.37 4.40 -3.62
CA TRP A 242 6.21 3.97 -4.41
C TRP A 242 6.57 3.89 -5.90
N MET A 243 7.10 2.74 -6.32
CA MET A 243 7.60 2.52 -7.68
C MET A 243 6.62 1.69 -8.50
N THR A 244 5.34 2.06 -8.43
CA THR A 244 4.27 1.36 -9.14
C THR A 244 3.22 2.28 -9.72
N SER A 245 2.59 1.82 -10.80
CA SER A 245 1.50 2.52 -11.48
C SER A 245 0.11 2.17 -10.92
N TYR A 246 0.03 1.32 -9.89
CA TYR A 246 -1.24 1.04 -9.21
C TYR A 246 -1.72 2.28 -8.44
N ARG A 247 -3.00 2.63 -8.63
CA ARG A 247 -3.60 3.87 -8.10
C ARG A 247 -4.81 3.64 -7.20
N THR A 248 -5.08 2.40 -6.77
CA THR A 248 -6.24 2.18 -5.92
C THR A 248 -5.98 2.78 -4.52
N PRO A 249 -6.87 3.64 -4.00
CA PRO A 249 -6.70 4.25 -2.68
C PRO A 249 -6.49 3.21 -1.57
N LEU A 250 -7.15 2.05 -1.69
CA LEU A 250 -6.98 0.85 -0.87
C LEU A 250 -5.51 0.40 -0.79
N PHE A 251 -4.87 0.19 -1.94
CA PHE A 251 -3.50 -0.31 -2.00
C PHE A 251 -2.49 0.71 -1.46
N PHE A 252 -2.72 2.00 -1.74
CA PHE A 252 -1.92 3.08 -1.20
C PHE A 252 -2.03 3.17 0.32
N ALA A 253 -3.26 3.17 0.87
CA ALA A 253 -3.49 3.24 2.31
C ALA A 253 -2.87 2.04 3.05
N GLN A 254 -3.01 0.83 2.51
CA GLN A 254 -2.40 -0.37 3.08
C GLN A 254 -0.87 -0.28 3.11
N ALA A 255 -0.24 0.16 2.01
CA ALA A 255 1.20 0.25 1.91
C ALA A 255 1.80 1.36 2.78
N VAL A 256 1.22 2.56 2.75
CA VAL A 256 1.63 3.67 3.63
C VAL A 256 1.42 3.26 5.08
N GLY A 257 0.32 2.57 5.39
CA GLY A 257 0.03 1.97 6.70
C GLY A 257 1.19 1.15 7.31
N ARG A 258 2.05 0.55 6.48
CA ARG A 258 3.20 -0.26 6.94
C ARG A 258 4.42 0.56 7.36
N VAL A 259 4.57 1.78 6.83
CA VAL A 259 5.70 2.65 7.17
C VAL A 259 5.35 3.72 8.21
N VAL A 260 4.05 3.89 8.51
CA VAL A 260 3.57 4.91 9.44
C VAL A 260 3.47 4.48 10.89
N ARG A 261 3.63 3.20 11.25
CA ARG A 261 3.56 2.84 12.67
C ARG A 261 4.75 3.40 13.43
N ALA A 262 4.53 4.13 14.52
CA ALA A 262 5.62 4.74 15.30
C ALA A 262 6.12 3.75 16.35
N ARG A 263 7.44 3.71 16.60
CA ARG A 263 8.01 3.06 17.80
C ARG A 263 8.30 4.07 18.91
N ALA A 264 8.55 5.32 18.52
CA ALA A 264 8.79 6.44 19.41
C ALA A 264 8.20 7.72 18.80
N SER A 265 7.82 8.67 19.65
CA SER A 265 7.09 9.89 19.25
C SER A 265 7.87 10.85 18.35
N HIS A 266 9.19 10.67 18.20
CA HIS A 266 10.05 11.51 17.35
C HIS A 266 10.34 10.92 15.97
N GLU A 267 9.92 9.68 15.69
CA GLU A 267 10.15 9.05 14.39
C GLU A 267 9.27 9.71 13.30
N SER A 268 9.77 9.78 12.07
CA SER A 268 9.01 10.24 10.88
C SER A 268 9.07 9.21 9.76
N ALA A 269 8.10 9.25 8.85
CA ALA A 269 8.10 8.45 7.62
C ALA A 269 8.28 9.35 6.39
N THR A 270 8.93 8.83 5.36
CA THR A 270 9.02 9.47 4.04
C THR A 270 8.45 8.53 2.99
N VAL A 271 7.56 9.03 2.15
CA VAL A 271 6.98 8.33 0.99
C VAL A 271 7.35 9.07 -0.29
#